data_AF-A0A4Y9YUI7-F1
#
_entry.id   AF-A0A4Y9YUI7-F1
#
_cell.length_a   1.000
_cell.length_b   1.000
_cell.length_c   1.000
_cell.angle_alpha   90.00
_cell.angle_beta   90.00
_cell.angle_gamma   90.00
#
_symmetry.space_group_name_H-M   'P 1'
#
loop_
_entity.id
_entity.type
_entity.pdbx_description
1 polymer ?
#
loop_
_entity_poly.entity_id
_entity_poly.type
_entity_poly.pdbx_seq_one_letter_code
_entity_poly.pdbx_strand_id
1 'polypeptide(L)'
;MAPLFDLSVYRGEPTPEDIAAANAQVHQHERAITSIHARIAALLADVAQLRVVEAQHNEAIRTCKGVTTLARRIPDELLAQIFEQCVADGWTRAPVVVSAVCSAWRRAARAPRVWSHVYVNCSSPDALARTRYWVTMARAAPLDVTLVSVWNPTWQLEELMDLLLQHASRWRTLTIESTSLYQVNVLLARTPLARTRAPGLREVSIQTEVHFDETVDDGATDVVGLADALSPIIAPALTTLRYFANAAPRTHRRSRSRPCSRRAPSSSSATYTVSP
;
A
#
# COMPACT_ATOMS: atom_id res chain seq x y z
N MET A 1 60.55 49.30 -42.51
CA MET A 1 61.66 49.18 -41.54
C MET A 1 61.08 48.64 -40.25
N ALA A 2 61.26 47.35 -39.98
CA ALA A 2 60.85 46.72 -38.72
C ALA A 2 62.11 46.58 -37.84
N PRO A 3 62.05 46.92 -36.54
CA PRO A 3 63.19 46.76 -35.64
C PRO A 3 63.46 45.27 -35.43
N LEU A 4 64.69 44.87 -35.72
CA LEU A 4 65.26 43.56 -35.37
C LEU A 4 65.28 43.47 -33.84
N PHE A 5 64.36 42.69 -33.27
CA PHE A 5 64.43 42.32 -31.87
C PHE A 5 65.64 41.40 -31.67
N ASP A 6 66.60 41.88 -30.88
CA ASP A 6 67.75 41.10 -30.45
C ASP A 6 67.29 40.00 -29.47
N LEU A 7 67.06 38.81 -30.04
CA LEU A 7 66.64 37.61 -29.29
C LEU A 7 67.75 37.07 -28.38
N SER A 8 68.98 37.59 -28.46
CA SER A 8 70.10 37.13 -27.62
C SER A 8 70.06 37.69 -26.19
N VAL A 9 69.36 38.81 -25.97
CA VAL A 9 69.23 39.46 -24.65
C VAL A 9 68.35 38.66 -23.68
N TYR A 10 67.50 37.77 -24.19
CA TYR A 10 66.55 37.01 -23.37
C TYR A 10 66.97 35.57 -23.04
N ARG A 11 68.17 35.14 -23.44
CA ARG A 11 68.77 33.86 -23.02
C ARG A 11 70.15 34.08 -22.40
N GLY A 12 70.19 34.73 -21.24
CA GLY A 12 71.34 34.57 -20.36
C GLY A 12 71.43 33.11 -19.92
N GLU A 13 72.56 32.45 -20.15
CA GLU A 13 72.79 31.13 -19.56
C GLU A 13 72.88 31.31 -18.04
N PRO A 14 72.08 30.55 -17.26
CA PRO A 14 72.06 30.70 -15.81
C PRO A 14 73.46 30.40 -15.25
N THR A 15 73.91 31.23 -14.31
CA THR A 15 75.21 31.02 -13.68
C THR A 15 75.14 29.78 -12.77
N PRO A 16 76.28 29.11 -12.49
CA PRO A 16 76.30 28.00 -11.55
C PRO A 16 75.73 28.35 -10.17
N GLU A 17 75.87 29.61 -9.74
CA GLU A 17 75.31 30.13 -8.50
C GLU A 17 73.78 30.19 -8.56
N ASP A 18 73.21 30.67 -9.67
CA ASP A 18 71.75 30.69 -9.88
C ASP A 18 71.17 29.27 -9.84
N ILE A 19 71.85 28.32 -10.47
CA ILE A 19 71.45 26.91 -10.46
C ILE A 19 71.50 26.34 -9.03
N ALA A 20 72.55 26.64 -8.27
CA ALA A 20 72.68 26.19 -6.89
C ALA A 20 71.61 26.79 -5.96
N ALA A 21 71.35 28.09 -6.10
CA ALA A 21 70.31 28.79 -5.34
C ALA A 21 68.90 28.24 -5.67
N ALA A 22 68.60 28.03 -6.97
CA ALA A 22 67.36 27.43 -7.41
C ALA A 22 67.17 26.01 -6.84
N ASN A 23 68.23 25.18 -6.88
CA ASN A 23 68.18 23.83 -6.32
C ASN A 23 67.95 23.84 -4.80
N ALA A 24 68.59 24.76 -4.07
CA ALA A 24 68.36 24.91 -2.63
C ALA A 24 66.90 25.29 -2.32
N GLN A 25 66.33 26.21 -3.10
CA GLN A 25 64.93 26.60 -2.99
C GLN A 25 63.97 25.45 -3.34
N VAL A 26 64.27 24.67 -4.38
CA VAL A 26 63.52 23.45 -4.72
C VAL A 26 63.51 22.48 -3.54
N HIS A 27 64.68 22.17 -2.97
CA HIS A 27 64.75 21.28 -1.80
C HIS A 27 64.00 21.80 -0.58
N GLN A 28 63.98 23.12 -0.36
CA GLN A 28 63.18 23.72 0.70
C GLN A 28 61.68 23.49 0.44
N HIS A 29 61.20 23.73 -0.77
CA HIS A 29 59.79 23.51 -1.14
C HIS A 29 59.41 22.02 -1.08
N GLU A 30 60.29 21.11 -1.50
CA GLU A 30 60.07 19.66 -1.40
C GLU A 30 59.86 19.22 0.05
N ARG A 31 60.68 19.73 0.98
CA ARG A 31 60.52 19.48 2.42
C ARG A 31 59.20 20.04 2.95
N ALA A 32 58.83 21.25 2.53
CA ALA A 32 57.56 21.87 2.91
C ALA A 32 56.35 21.08 2.40
N ILE A 33 56.36 20.65 1.13
CA ILE A 33 55.32 19.80 0.53
C ILE A 33 55.22 18.47 1.27
N THR A 34 56.35 17.83 1.58
CA THR A 34 56.39 16.57 2.33
C THR A 34 55.77 16.73 3.72
N SER A 35 56.08 17.83 4.42
CA SER A 35 55.48 18.16 5.72
C SER A 35 53.96 18.39 5.62
N ILE A 36 53.50 19.12 4.60
CA ILE A 36 52.07 19.33 4.35
C ILE A 36 51.36 18.01 4.05
N HIS A 37 51.93 17.15 3.21
CA HIS A 37 51.37 15.84 2.90
C HIS A 37 51.26 14.96 4.15
N ALA A 38 52.27 14.96 5.03
CA ALA A 38 52.22 14.25 6.30
C ALA A 38 51.08 14.77 7.20
N ARG A 39 50.87 16.09 7.25
CA ARG A 39 49.76 16.71 8.01
C ARG A 39 48.39 16.36 7.42
N ILE A 40 48.25 16.35 6.10
CA ILE A 40 47.01 15.92 5.43
C ILE A 40 46.72 14.46 5.77
N ALA A 41 47.72 13.58 5.68
CA ALA A 41 47.56 12.16 6.01
C ALA A 41 47.12 11.97 7.47
N ALA A 42 47.71 12.71 8.42
CA ALA A 42 47.33 12.67 9.82
C ALA A 42 45.88 13.13 10.04
N LEU A 43 45.48 14.27 9.46
CA LEU A 43 44.10 14.77 9.57
C LEU A 43 43.07 13.81 8.94
N LEU A 44 43.41 13.16 7.83
CA LEU A 44 42.55 12.14 7.22
C LEU A 44 42.39 10.91 8.13
N ALA A 45 43.45 10.49 8.80
CA ALA A 45 43.38 9.42 9.80
C ALA A 45 42.50 9.82 11.00
N ASP A 46 42.62 11.05 11.49
CA ASP A 46 41.78 11.58 12.57
C ASP A 46 40.30 11.63 12.16
N VAL A 47 40.00 12.10 10.94
CA VAL A 47 38.63 12.09 10.40
C VAL A 47 38.08 10.68 10.33
N ALA A 48 38.87 9.71 9.85
CA ALA A 48 38.45 8.31 9.79
C ALA A 48 38.14 7.75 11.20
N GLN A 49 38.98 8.06 12.20
CA GLN A 49 38.75 7.67 13.58
C GLN A 49 37.46 8.29 14.15
N LEU A 50 37.25 9.59 13.95
CA LEU A 50 36.06 10.29 14.42
C LEU A 50 34.78 9.73 13.79
N ARG A 51 34.82 9.29 12.52
CA ARG A 51 33.68 8.62 11.87
C ARG A 51 33.34 7.28 12.53
N VAL A 52 34.33 6.51 12.97
CA VAL A 52 34.11 5.27 13.72
C VAL A 52 33.44 5.59 15.07
N VAL A 53 33.94 6.60 15.79
CA VAL A 53 33.37 7.04 17.07
C VAL A 53 31.94 7.58 16.91
N GLU A 54 31.68 8.38 15.88
CA GLU A 54 30.34 8.87 15.51
C GLU A 54 29.38 7.70 15.25
N ALA A 55 29.81 6.68 14.50
CA ALA A 55 29.00 5.49 14.24
C ALA A 55 28.67 4.73 15.53
N GLN A 56 29.64 4.58 16.44
CA GLN A 56 29.44 3.96 17.75
C GLN A 56 28.43 4.72 18.61
N HIS A 57 28.55 6.06 18.69
CA HIS A 57 27.58 6.87 19.43
C HIS A 57 26.18 6.84 18.83
N ASN A 58 26.06 6.88 17.49
CA ASN A 58 24.77 6.77 16.83
C ASN A 58 24.08 5.43 17.11
N GLU A 59 24.83 4.33 17.15
CA GLU A 59 24.28 3.02 17.52
C GLU A 59 23.87 2.95 19.00
N ALA A 60 24.65 3.56 19.90
CA ALA A 60 24.29 3.68 21.32
C ALA A 60 23.01 4.51 21.50
N ILE A 61 22.89 5.65 20.82
CA ILE A 61 21.67 6.49 20.82
C ILE A 61 20.48 5.69 20.29
N ARG A 62 20.64 4.96 19.19
CA ARG A 62 19.59 4.10 18.62
C ARG A 62 19.14 3.05 19.63
N THR A 63 20.07 2.42 20.35
CA THR A 63 19.78 1.43 21.39
C THR A 63 19.00 2.05 22.55
N CYS A 64 19.47 3.19 23.09
CA CYS A 64 18.81 3.90 24.19
C CYS A 64 17.42 4.40 23.79
N LYS A 65 17.29 5.01 22.60
CA LYS A 65 15.99 5.43 22.06
C LYS A 65 15.03 4.24 21.97
N GLY A 66 15.52 3.10 21.49
CA GLY A 66 14.77 1.84 21.44
C GLY A 66 14.18 1.46 22.80
N VAL A 67 14.96 1.56 23.89
CA VAL A 67 14.51 1.28 25.26
C VAL A 67 13.45 2.29 25.74
N THR A 68 13.62 3.57 25.41
CA THR A 68 12.68 4.62 25.84
C THR A 68 11.38 4.67 25.03
N THR A 69 11.30 3.98 23.88
CA THR A 69 10.09 4.03 23.06
C THR A 69 8.88 3.48 23.83
N LEU A 70 7.79 4.27 23.86
CA LEU A 70 6.53 3.90 24.51
C LEU A 70 6.01 2.55 24.00
N ALA A 71 6.26 2.26 22.73
CA ALA A 71 5.99 0.99 22.05
C ALA A 71 6.44 -0.27 22.81
N ARG A 72 7.52 -0.21 23.62
CA ARG A 72 7.99 -1.36 24.39
C ARG A 72 7.33 -1.49 25.78
N ARG A 73 6.68 -0.43 26.24
CA ARG A 73 6.03 -0.38 27.57
C ARG A 73 4.54 -0.70 27.49
N ILE A 74 3.94 -0.60 26.30
CA ILE A 74 2.55 -0.96 26.08
C ILE A 74 2.47 -2.49 25.98
N PRO A 75 1.61 -3.16 26.77
CA PRO A 75 1.32 -4.58 26.64
C PRO A 75 0.92 -4.95 25.20
N ASP A 76 1.31 -6.16 24.75
CA ASP A 76 1.07 -6.62 23.39
C ASP A 76 -0.45 -6.61 23.05
N GLU A 77 -1.33 -6.81 24.05
CA GLU A 77 -2.79 -6.79 23.92
C GLU A 77 -3.33 -5.39 23.59
N LEU A 78 -2.79 -4.34 24.24
CA LEU A 78 -3.22 -2.96 23.98
C LEU A 78 -2.71 -2.49 22.61
N LEU A 79 -1.51 -2.90 22.21
CA LEU A 79 -1.03 -2.65 20.84
C LEU A 79 -1.92 -3.35 19.80
N ALA A 80 -2.30 -4.60 20.05
CA ALA A 80 -3.21 -5.33 19.16
C ALA A 80 -4.56 -4.61 19.04
N GLN A 81 -5.14 -4.13 20.14
CA GLN A 81 -6.39 -3.36 20.12
C GLN A 81 -6.27 -2.05 19.32
N ILE A 82 -5.15 -1.32 19.47
CA ILE A 82 -4.88 -0.13 18.66
C ILE A 82 -4.83 -0.48 17.18
N PHE A 83 -4.13 -1.57 16.82
CA PHE A 83 -4.04 -2.01 15.42
C PHE A 83 -5.39 -2.48 14.87
N GLU A 84 -6.19 -3.17 15.67
CA GLU A 84 -7.58 -3.53 15.33
C GLU A 84 -8.40 -2.28 14.98
N GLN A 85 -8.29 -1.21 15.79
CA GLN A 85 -9.00 0.04 15.52
C GLN A 85 -8.49 0.73 14.24
N CYS A 86 -7.17 0.80 14.04
CA CYS A 86 -6.60 1.35 12.81
C CYS A 86 -7.13 0.64 11.56
N VAL A 87 -7.26 -0.69 11.61
CA VAL A 87 -7.80 -1.50 10.52
C VAL A 87 -9.29 -1.21 10.32
N ALA A 88 -10.06 -1.10 11.41
CA ALA A 88 -11.48 -0.75 11.36
C ALA A 88 -11.74 0.64 10.77
N ASP A 89 -10.82 1.60 10.98
CA ASP A 89 -10.87 2.95 10.42
C ASP A 89 -10.45 2.99 8.93
N GLY A 90 -10.23 1.83 8.30
CA GLY A 90 -9.92 1.71 6.88
C GLY A 90 -8.43 1.63 6.55
N TRP A 91 -7.52 1.61 7.54
CA TRP A 91 -6.10 1.36 7.29
C TRP A 91 -5.82 -0.13 7.12
N THR A 92 -6.36 -0.71 6.05
CA THR A 92 -6.37 -2.17 5.82
C THR A 92 -4.98 -2.79 5.72
N ARG A 93 -3.94 -2.02 5.39
CA ARG A 93 -2.54 -2.48 5.36
C ARG A 93 -1.80 -2.37 6.70
N ALA A 94 -2.43 -1.81 7.73
CA ALA A 94 -1.81 -1.61 9.04
C ALA A 94 -1.08 -2.85 9.57
N PRO A 95 -1.62 -4.10 9.51
CA PRO A 95 -0.98 -5.27 10.10
C PRO A 95 0.42 -5.53 9.54
N VAL A 96 0.59 -5.36 8.22
CA VAL A 96 1.88 -5.54 7.53
C VAL A 96 2.84 -4.41 7.92
N VAL A 97 2.38 -3.16 7.86
CA VAL A 97 3.21 -1.98 8.15
C VAL A 97 3.69 -2.00 9.60
N VAL A 98 2.79 -2.20 10.56
CA VAL A 98 3.13 -2.19 11.99
C VAL A 98 4.04 -3.37 12.36
N SER A 99 3.92 -4.51 11.68
CA SER A 99 4.79 -5.68 11.91
C SER A 99 6.26 -5.46 11.52
N ALA A 100 6.54 -4.45 10.69
CA ALA A 100 7.88 -4.08 10.26
C ALA A 100 8.59 -3.11 11.23
N VAL A 101 7.86 -2.48 12.17
CA VAL A 101 8.39 -1.41 13.03
C VAL A 101 9.39 -1.92 14.05
N CYS A 102 9.00 -2.86 14.90
CA CYS A 102 9.88 -3.49 15.89
C CYS A 102 9.37 -4.88 16.30
N SER A 103 10.15 -5.61 17.09
CA SER A 103 9.78 -6.96 17.54
C SER A 103 8.51 -7.00 18.38
N ALA A 104 8.29 -6.02 19.27
CA ALA A 104 7.07 -5.94 20.09
C ALA A 104 5.82 -5.70 19.22
N TRP A 105 5.88 -4.75 18.29
CA TRP A 105 4.78 -4.47 17.36
C TRP A 105 4.49 -5.68 16.46
N ARG A 106 5.53 -6.38 16.02
CA ARG A 106 5.37 -7.63 15.27
C ARG A 106 4.66 -8.72 16.08
N ARG A 107 4.92 -8.85 17.38
CA ARG A 107 4.20 -9.80 18.23
C ARG A 107 2.73 -9.42 18.38
N ALA A 108 2.45 -8.16 18.72
CA ALA A 108 1.08 -7.64 18.82
C ALA A 108 0.31 -7.80 17.51
N ALA A 109 0.95 -7.49 16.37
CA ALA A 109 0.37 -7.65 15.04
C ALA A 109 0.01 -9.10 14.70
N ARG A 110 0.55 -10.12 15.38
CA ARG A 110 0.16 -11.53 15.14
C ARG A 110 -1.21 -11.88 15.73
N ALA A 111 -1.85 -10.98 16.48
CA ALA A 111 -3.19 -11.19 16.98
C ALA A 111 -4.17 -11.40 15.81
N PRO A 112 -4.93 -12.50 15.74
CA PRO A 112 -5.75 -12.83 14.57
C PRO A 112 -6.79 -11.76 14.20
N ARG A 113 -7.34 -11.05 15.20
CA ARG A 113 -8.31 -9.97 14.99
C ARG A 113 -7.72 -8.75 14.27
N VAL A 114 -6.42 -8.51 14.38
CA VAL A 114 -5.73 -7.45 13.61
C VAL A 114 -5.81 -7.74 12.10
N TRP A 115 -5.98 -9.00 11.71
CA TRP A 115 -6.11 -9.42 10.31
C TRP A 115 -7.56 -9.71 9.90
N SER A 116 -8.56 -9.39 10.73
CA SER A 116 -9.97 -9.72 10.46
C SER A 116 -10.53 -8.99 9.24
N HIS A 117 -10.03 -7.80 8.94
CA HIS A 117 -10.46 -7.05 7.77
C HIS A 117 -9.62 -7.46 6.56
N VAL A 118 -10.27 -8.16 5.62
CA VAL A 118 -9.66 -8.69 4.40
C VAL A 118 -10.03 -7.76 3.26
N TYR A 119 -9.09 -6.89 2.90
CA TYR A 119 -9.23 -6.01 1.74
C TYR A 119 -8.58 -6.64 0.51
N VAL A 120 -9.39 -6.85 -0.52
CA VAL A 120 -9.00 -7.50 -1.76
C VAL A 120 -9.17 -6.53 -2.91
N ASN A 121 -8.05 -5.97 -3.38
CA ASN A 121 -8.04 -5.32 -4.69
C ASN A 121 -7.89 -6.41 -5.76
N CYS A 122 -9.00 -6.77 -6.40
CA CYS A 122 -9.06 -7.83 -7.39
C CYS A 122 -8.16 -7.53 -8.60
N SER A 123 -7.93 -6.24 -8.90
CA SER A 123 -7.07 -5.76 -10.02
C SER A 123 -5.57 -5.91 -9.80
N SER A 124 -5.16 -6.40 -8.63
CA SER A 124 -3.75 -6.67 -8.37
C SER A 124 -3.36 -8.07 -8.85
N PRO A 125 -2.23 -8.26 -9.56
CA PRO A 125 -1.82 -9.57 -10.08
C PRO A 125 -1.51 -10.61 -8.99
N ASP A 126 -1.18 -10.15 -7.78
CA ASP A 126 -0.89 -10.95 -6.59
C ASP A 126 -2.08 -11.05 -5.61
N ALA A 127 -3.27 -10.60 -6.01
CA ALA A 127 -4.43 -10.53 -5.13
C ALA A 127 -4.73 -11.87 -4.45
N LEU A 128 -4.65 -12.98 -5.19
CA LEU A 128 -4.95 -14.31 -4.68
C LEU A 128 -3.96 -14.75 -3.58
N ALA A 129 -2.66 -14.62 -3.84
CA ALA A 129 -1.62 -15.01 -2.89
C ALA A 129 -1.69 -14.17 -1.61
N ARG A 130 -1.89 -12.86 -1.76
CA ARG A 130 -2.04 -11.93 -0.63
C ARG A 130 -3.30 -12.19 0.19
N THR A 131 -4.43 -12.45 -0.46
CA THR A 131 -5.69 -12.79 0.21
C THR A 131 -5.55 -14.09 1.00
N ARG A 132 -4.92 -15.11 0.41
CA ARG A 132 -4.64 -16.38 1.09
C ARG A 132 -3.77 -16.18 2.33
N TYR A 133 -2.72 -15.38 2.22
CA TYR A 133 -1.89 -15.01 3.37
C TYR A 133 -2.71 -14.31 4.46
N TRP A 134 -3.52 -13.31 4.08
CA TRP A 134 -4.34 -12.54 5.01
C TRP A 134 -5.33 -13.40 5.79
N VAL A 135 -6.08 -14.25 5.08
CA VAL A 135 -7.06 -15.15 5.69
C VAL A 135 -6.40 -16.19 6.60
N THR A 136 -5.19 -16.64 6.23
CA THR A 136 -4.38 -17.55 7.08
C THR A 136 -3.99 -16.86 8.39
N MET A 137 -3.57 -15.59 8.33
CA MET A 137 -3.20 -14.81 9.51
C MET A 137 -4.41 -14.51 10.42
N ALA A 138 -5.59 -14.31 9.84
CA ALA A 138 -6.84 -14.11 10.57
C ALA A 138 -7.32 -15.36 11.35
N ARG A 139 -6.77 -16.55 11.06
CA ARG A 139 -7.07 -17.83 11.74
C ARG A 139 -8.57 -18.14 11.88
N ALA A 140 -9.12 -18.01 13.09
CA ALA A 140 -10.53 -18.25 13.40
C ALA A 140 -11.30 -16.95 13.75
N ALA A 141 -10.66 -15.79 13.59
CA ALA A 141 -11.33 -14.52 13.82
C ALA A 141 -12.49 -14.33 12.83
N PRO A 142 -13.60 -13.66 13.23
CA PRO A 142 -14.61 -13.19 12.30
C PRO A 142 -13.97 -12.32 11.21
N LEU A 143 -14.51 -12.34 10.00
CA LEU A 143 -13.96 -11.64 8.84
C LEU A 143 -14.87 -10.50 8.38
N ASP A 144 -14.28 -9.35 8.12
CA ASP A 144 -14.90 -8.25 7.39
C ASP A 144 -14.24 -8.20 6.02
N VAL A 145 -14.98 -8.54 4.96
CA VAL A 145 -14.40 -8.71 3.63
C VAL A 145 -14.78 -7.51 2.76
N THR A 146 -13.79 -6.86 2.17
CA THR A 146 -13.98 -5.77 1.20
C THR A 146 -13.33 -6.16 -0.12
N LEU A 147 -14.15 -6.29 -1.16
CA LEU A 147 -13.74 -6.61 -2.52
C LEU A 147 -13.82 -5.35 -3.36
N VAL A 148 -12.72 -4.96 -4.00
CA VAL A 148 -12.67 -3.84 -4.93
C VAL A 148 -12.29 -4.37 -6.31
N SER A 149 -13.18 -4.18 -7.28
CA SER A 149 -13.01 -4.70 -8.64
C SER A 149 -13.29 -3.62 -9.68
N VAL A 150 -12.22 -3.06 -10.25
CA VAL A 150 -12.31 -2.04 -11.31
C VAL A 150 -12.24 -2.73 -12.67
N TRP A 151 -11.09 -3.33 -12.96
CA TRP A 151 -10.82 -4.05 -14.21
C TRP A 151 -10.17 -5.37 -13.89
N ASN A 152 -10.89 -6.46 -14.15
CA ASN A 152 -10.43 -7.80 -13.83
C ASN A 152 -10.89 -8.81 -14.87
N PRO A 153 -10.02 -9.74 -15.28
CA PRO A 153 -10.51 -10.90 -16.00
C PRO A 153 -11.38 -11.74 -15.07
N THR A 154 -12.51 -12.23 -15.59
CA THR A 154 -13.53 -12.96 -14.82
C THR A 154 -12.97 -14.13 -14.01
N TRP A 155 -12.00 -14.87 -14.57
CA TRP A 155 -11.40 -16.03 -13.92
C TRP A 155 -10.71 -15.68 -12.58
N GLN A 156 -10.00 -14.55 -12.50
CA GLN A 156 -9.30 -14.15 -11.29
C GLN A 156 -10.28 -13.78 -10.18
N LEU A 157 -11.39 -13.15 -10.58
CA LEU A 157 -12.47 -12.77 -9.67
C LEU A 157 -13.18 -14.02 -9.11
N GLU A 158 -13.42 -15.01 -9.96
CA GLU A 158 -13.97 -16.31 -9.54
C GLU A 158 -13.04 -17.04 -8.56
N GLU A 159 -11.74 -17.14 -8.86
CA GLU A 159 -10.77 -17.79 -7.97
C GLU A 159 -10.67 -17.10 -6.60
N LEU A 160 -10.70 -15.77 -6.59
CA LEU A 160 -10.71 -14.99 -5.35
C LEU A 160 -11.97 -15.25 -4.54
N MET A 161 -13.13 -15.28 -5.19
CA MET A 161 -14.37 -15.59 -4.49
C MET A 161 -14.43 -17.00 -3.97
N ASP A 162 -14.00 -17.99 -4.75
CA ASP A 162 -13.95 -19.37 -4.30
C ASP A 162 -13.05 -19.52 -3.06
N LEU A 163 -11.91 -18.83 -3.04
CA LEU A 163 -11.03 -18.77 -1.87
C LEU A 163 -11.74 -18.14 -0.67
N LEU A 164 -12.41 -16.99 -0.84
CA LEU A 164 -13.08 -16.32 0.26
C LEU A 164 -14.30 -17.11 0.78
N LEU A 165 -15.03 -17.77 -0.12
CA LEU A 165 -16.22 -18.58 0.20
C LEU A 165 -15.87 -19.81 1.05
N GLN A 166 -14.66 -20.36 0.91
CA GLN A 166 -14.14 -21.40 1.83
C GLN A 166 -14.12 -20.95 3.30
N HIS A 167 -14.15 -19.63 3.54
CA HIS A 167 -14.16 -19.02 4.86
C HIS A 167 -15.45 -18.23 5.14
N ALA A 168 -16.50 -18.42 4.33
CA ALA A 168 -17.78 -17.72 4.47
C ALA A 168 -18.43 -17.88 5.85
N SER A 169 -18.18 -19.00 6.53
CA SER A 169 -18.71 -19.26 7.88
C SER A 169 -18.25 -18.25 8.93
N ARG A 170 -17.15 -17.54 8.65
CA ARG A 170 -16.55 -16.53 9.52
C ARG A 170 -16.94 -15.10 9.12
N TRP A 171 -17.59 -14.90 7.99
CA TRP A 171 -17.92 -13.56 7.51
C TRP A 171 -18.89 -12.87 8.47
N ARG A 172 -18.64 -11.60 8.74
CA ARG A 172 -19.48 -10.68 9.50
C ARG A 172 -20.00 -9.57 8.62
N THR A 173 -19.13 -9.01 7.79
CA THR A 173 -19.51 -8.03 6.76
C THR A 173 -18.93 -8.42 5.41
N LEU A 174 -19.65 -8.09 4.35
CA LEU A 174 -19.20 -8.22 2.97
C LEU A 174 -19.48 -6.92 2.24
N THR A 175 -18.42 -6.27 1.77
CA THR A 175 -18.49 -5.08 0.94
C THR A 175 -17.96 -5.42 -0.45
N ILE A 176 -18.73 -5.10 -1.48
CA ILE A 176 -18.36 -5.27 -2.89
C ILE A 176 -18.41 -3.88 -3.54
N GLU A 177 -17.26 -3.39 -3.96
CA GLU A 177 -17.09 -2.15 -4.72
C GLU A 177 -16.66 -2.53 -6.13
N SER A 178 -17.45 -2.16 -7.13
CA SER A 178 -17.10 -2.44 -8.52
C SER A 178 -17.56 -1.34 -9.47
N THR A 179 -16.85 -1.18 -10.58
CA THR A 179 -17.28 -0.31 -11.67
C THR A 179 -18.19 -1.01 -12.69
N SER A 180 -18.41 -2.34 -12.55
CA SER A 180 -19.23 -3.14 -13.46
C SER A 180 -20.26 -3.99 -12.70
N LEU A 181 -21.54 -3.84 -13.06
CA LEU A 181 -22.62 -4.70 -12.55
C LEU A 181 -22.42 -6.17 -12.95
N TYR A 182 -21.82 -6.42 -14.10
CA TYR A 182 -21.51 -7.78 -14.54
C TYR A 182 -20.57 -8.48 -13.56
N GLN A 183 -19.52 -7.79 -13.10
CA GLN A 183 -18.59 -8.33 -12.10
C GLN A 183 -19.31 -8.64 -10.79
N VAL A 184 -20.19 -7.75 -10.31
CA VAL A 184 -21.01 -8.01 -9.11
C VAL A 184 -21.87 -9.26 -9.30
N ASN A 185 -22.51 -9.42 -10.47
CA ASN A 185 -23.33 -10.59 -10.77
C ASN A 185 -22.51 -11.89 -10.82
N VAL A 186 -21.30 -11.85 -11.39
CA VAL A 186 -20.36 -12.98 -11.36
C VAL A 186 -20.04 -13.37 -9.91
N LEU A 187 -19.70 -12.41 -9.06
CA LEU A 187 -19.40 -12.64 -7.64
C LEU A 187 -20.58 -13.29 -6.91
N LEU A 188 -21.78 -12.75 -7.10
CA LEU A 188 -22.99 -13.24 -6.43
C LEU A 188 -23.40 -14.63 -6.91
N ALA A 189 -23.26 -14.92 -8.21
CA ALA A 189 -23.58 -16.22 -8.79
C ALA A 189 -22.73 -17.36 -8.21
N ARG A 190 -21.51 -17.08 -7.72
CA ARG A 190 -20.67 -18.08 -7.03
C ARG A 190 -21.22 -18.50 -5.67
N THR A 191 -21.94 -17.62 -4.98
CA THR A 191 -22.35 -17.85 -3.58
C THR A 191 -23.27 -19.07 -3.44
N PRO A 192 -24.36 -19.24 -4.22
CA PRO A 192 -25.18 -20.45 -4.15
C PRO A 192 -24.43 -21.72 -4.57
N LEU A 193 -23.51 -21.60 -5.54
CA LEU A 193 -22.77 -22.74 -6.11
C LEU A 193 -21.82 -23.37 -5.09
N ALA A 194 -21.19 -22.55 -4.24
CA ALA A 194 -20.26 -23.04 -3.23
C ALA A 194 -20.95 -23.85 -2.11
N ARG A 195 -22.29 -23.78 -1.99
CA ARG A 195 -23.07 -24.39 -0.89
C ARG A 195 -22.55 -24.01 0.50
N THR A 196 -21.84 -22.89 0.61
CA THR A 196 -21.28 -22.41 1.86
C THR A 196 -22.35 -21.62 2.61
N ARG A 197 -22.32 -21.71 3.94
CA ARG A 197 -23.19 -20.91 4.80
C ARG A 197 -22.37 -19.80 5.42
N ALA A 198 -22.98 -18.62 5.53
CA ALA A 198 -22.43 -17.47 6.21
C ALA A 198 -23.31 -17.10 7.41
N PRO A 199 -23.43 -17.98 8.43
CA PRO A 199 -24.33 -17.76 9.56
C PRO A 199 -23.99 -16.53 10.39
N GLY A 200 -22.75 -16.03 10.30
CA GLY A 200 -22.30 -14.81 10.99
C GLY A 200 -22.47 -13.52 10.20
N LEU A 201 -22.89 -13.57 8.92
CA LEU A 201 -22.93 -12.42 8.02
C LEU A 201 -24.10 -11.51 8.44
N ARG A 202 -23.79 -10.27 8.81
CA ARG A 202 -24.75 -9.29 9.36
C ARG A 202 -25.02 -8.13 8.42
N GLU A 203 -24.02 -7.73 7.65
CA GLU A 203 -24.09 -6.60 6.74
C GLU A 203 -23.50 -6.96 5.38
N VAL A 204 -24.25 -6.65 4.32
CA VAL A 204 -23.77 -6.69 2.95
C VAL A 204 -23.93 -5.31 2.35
N SER A 205 -22.86 -4.79 1.75
CA SER A 205 -22.87 -3.51 1.04
C SER A 205 -22.35 -3.72 -0.38
N ILE A 206 -23.16 -3.37 -1.38
CA ILE A 206 -22.78 -3.41 -2.78
C ILE A 206 -22.76 -1.98 -3.29
N GLN A 207 -21.63 -1.55 -3.82
CA GLN A 207 -21.41 -0.25 -4.42
C GLN A 207 -21.01 -0.44 -5.87
N THR A 208 -21.77 0.16 -6.79
CA THR A 208 -21.50 0.09 -8.21
C THR A 208 -21.42 1.48 -8.83
N GLU A 209 -20.26 1.82 -9.36
CA GLU A 209 -20.01 3.07 -10.07
C GLU A 209 -19.89 2.79 -11.57
N VAL A 210 -21.00 2.91 -12.30
CA VAL A 210 -21.03 2.76 -13.76
C VAL A 210 -20.46 4.02 -14.40
N HIS A 211 -19.34 3.90 -15.10
CA HIS A 211 -18.81 4.97 -15.94
C HIS A 211 -19.49 4.93 -17.31
N PHE A 212 -20.16 6.02 -17.70
CA PHE A 212 -20.92 6.10 -18.96
C PHE A 212 -20.05 6.22 -20.23
N ASP A 213 -18.73 6.34 -20.08
CA ASP A 213 -17.81 6.67 -21.17
C ASP A 213 -17.24 5.43 -21.89
N GLU A 214 -17.49 4.24 -21.36
CA GLU A 214 -16.97 2.99 -21.93
C GLU A 214 -18.06 2.29 -22.72
N THR A 215 -17.79 2.06 -24.01
CA THR A 215 -18.66 1.39 -24.99
C THR A 215 -18.88 -0.10 -24.71
N VAL A 216 -18.56 -0.57 -23.51
CA VAL A 216 -18.74 -1.96 -23.11
C VAL A 216 -20.15 -2.09 -22.54
N ASP A 217 -21.12 -2.27 -23.43
CA ASP A 217 -22.46 -2.72 -23.05
C ASP A 217 -22.35 -4.17 -22.54
N ASP A 218 -22.01 -4.33 -21.26
CA ASP A 218 -21.98 -5.62 -20.58
C ASP A 218 -23.38 -6.27 -20.48
N GLY A 219 -24.44 -5.61 -20.99
CA GLY A 219 -25.82 -6.11 -21.04
C GLY A 219 -26.51 -6.24 -19.67
N ALA A 220 -25.76 -6.17 -18.58
CA ALA A 220 -26.27 -6.23 -17.22
C ALA A 220 -26.87 -4.88 -16.81
N THR A 221 -28.19 -4.85 -16.63
CA THR A 221 -28.93 -3.65 -16.22
C THR A 221 -29.38 -3.67 -14.76
N ASP A 222 -29.19 -4.80 -14.08
CA ASP A 222 -29.61 -5.03 -12.70
C ASP A 222 -28.69 -6.04 -12.00
N VAL A 223 -28.76 -6.09 -10.67
CA VAL A 223 -28.09 -7.09 -9.84
C VAL A 223 -28.95 -8.34 -9.77
N VAL A 224 -28.51 -9.41 -10.45
CA VAL A 224 -29.24 -10.68 -10.54
C VAL A 224 -28.69 -11.67 -9.52
N GLY A 225 -29.56 -12.49 -8.93
CA GLY A 225 -29.17 -13.56 -8.00
C GLY A 225 -28.85 -13.07 -6.58
N LEU A 226 -29.09 -11.79 -6.26
CA LEU A 226 -28.87 -11.25 -4.92
C LEU A 226 -29.73 -11.96 -3.86
N ALA A 227 -31.01 -12.18 -4.16
CA ALA A 227 -31.94 -12.88 -3.26
C ALA A 227 -31.53 -14.35 -3.04
N ASP A 228 -31.01 -15.01 -4.08
CA ASP A 228 -30.55 -16.40 -3.98
C ASP A 228 -29.24 -16.49 -3.19
N ALA A 229 -28.29 -15.59 -3.46
CA ALA A 229 -26.98 -15.53 -2.80
C ALA A 229 -27.08 -15.18 -1.31
N LEU A 230 -28.05 -14.36 -0.93
CA LEU A 230 -28.24 -13.86 0.44
C LEU A 230 -29.55 -14.32 1.07
N SER A 231 -30.04 -15.50 0.67
CA SER A 231 -31.25 -16.07 1.26
C SER A 231 -31.11 -16.27 2.78
N PRO A 232 -32.22 -16.26 3.55
CA PRO A 232 -32.19 -16.51 5.00
C PRO A 232 -31.56 -17.86 5.39
N ILE A 233 -31.51 -18.82 4.45
CA ILE A 233 -30.86 -20.12 4.66
C ILE A 233 -29.33 -19.99 4.64
N ILE A 234 -28.80 -19.12 3.77
CA ILE A 234 -27.35 -18.91 3.60
C ILE A 234 -26.83 -17.95 4.67
N ALA A 235 -27.53 -16.84 4.90
CA ALA A 235 -27.14 -15.76 5.81
C ALA A 235 -28.26 -15.41 6.80
N PRO A 236 -28.60 -16.32 7.74
CA PRO A 236 -29.70 -16.12 8.70
C PRO A 236 -29.52 -14.91 9.63
N ALA A 237 -28.30 -14.42 9.82
CA ALA A 237 -28.00 -13.27 10.66
C ALA A 237 -27.94 -11.94 9.88
N LEU A 238 -28.27 -11.94 8.58
CA LEU A 238 -28.22 -10.75 7.74
C LEU A 238 -29.28 -9.75 8.19
N THR A 239 -28.84 -8.57 8.63
CA THR A 239 -29.72 -7.50 9.14
C THR A 239 -29.73 -6.28 8.24
N THR A 240 -28.64 -6.06 7.50
CA THR A 240 -28.44 -4.86 6.71
C THR A 240 -27.97 -5.24 5.30
N LEU A 241 -28.72 -4.81 4.30
CA LEU A 241 -28.33 -4.90 2.89
C LEU A 241 -28.33 -3.49 2.31
N ARG A 242 -27.16 -3.02 1.86
CA ARG A 242 -27.03 -1.71 1.22
C ARG A 242 -26.67 -1.91 -0.23
N TYR A 243 -27.37 -1.19 -1.10
CA TYR A 243 -27.09 -1.16 -2.51
C TYR A 243 -26.97 0.30 -2.97
N PHE A 244 -25.79 0.67 -3.45
CA PHE A 244 -25.51 1.99 -3.98
C PHE A 244 -25.14 1.85 -5.45
N ALA A 245 -25.88 2.52 -6.32
CA ALA A 245 -25.58 2.60 -7.73
C ALA A 245 -25.75 4.03 -8.23
N ASN A 246 -24.78 4.52 -9.00
CA ASN A 246 -24.87 5.82 -9.65
C ASN A 246 -25.76 5.79 -10.91
N ALA A 247 -26.04 4.61 -11.45
CA ALA A 247 -26.99 4.39 -12.53
C ALA A 247 -28.36 4.00 -11.97
N ALA A 248 -29.41 4.73 -12.35
CA ALA A 248 -30.77 4.34 -12.01
C ALA A 248 -31.10 3.00 -12.70
N PRO A 249 -31.64 2.00 -11.97
CA PRO A 249 -32.12 0.77 -12.58
C PRO A 249 -33.06 1.11 -13.73
N ARG A 250 -32.91 0.46 -14.88
CA ARG A 250 -33.87 0.59 -15.98
C ARG A 250 -35.14 -0.17 -15.61
N THR A 251 -35.84 0.26 -14.56
CA THR A 251 -37.17 -0.29 -14.24
C THR A 251 -38.01 -0.14 -15.49
N HIS A 252 -38.46 -1.28 -16.03
CA HIS A 252 -39.20 -1.40 -17.29
C HIS A 252 -40.01 -0.13 -17.57
N ARG A 253 -39.46 0.71 -18.45
CA ARG A 253 -40.13 1.93 -18.88
C ARG A 253 -41.32 1.47 -19.71
N ARG A 254 -42.46 1.20 -19.06
CA ARG A 254 -43.74 0.99 -19.72
C ARG A 254 -43.88 2.12 -20.72
N SER A 255 -44.00 1.75 -21.99
CA SER A 255 -44.07 2.62 -23.15
C SER A 255 -45.08 3.75 -22.95
N ARG A 256 -44.61 4.89 -22.45
CA ARG A 256 -45.31 6.17 -22.57
C ARG A 256 -44.35 7.12 -23.26
N SER A 257 -44.73 7.48 -24.48
CA SER A 257 -44.11 8.47 -25.34
C SER A 257 -43.86 9.79 -24.57
N ARG A 258 -42.69 10.39 -24.83
CA ARG A 258 -42.07 11.55 -24.17
C ARG A 258 -42.90 12.86 -24.28
N PRO A 259 -42.51 13.96 -23.58
CA PRO A 259 -41.49 14.86 -24.14
C PRO A 259 -40.25 15.11 -23.25
N CYS A 260 -39.15 15.44 -23.92
CA CYS A 260 -37.79 15.70 -23.40
C CYS A 260 -37.71 16.93 -22.49
N SER A 261 -37.06 16.77 -21.32
CA SER A 261 -36.24 17.84 -20.71
C SER A 261 -34.94 17.22 -20.17
N ARG A 262 -33.79 17.82 -20.49
CA ARG A 262 -32.47 17.44 -19.96
C ARG A 262 -32.39 17.91 -18.51
N ARG A 263 -32.36 16.98 -17.55
CA ARG A 263 -31.99 17.23 -16.15
C ARG A 263 -30.66 16.52 -15.84
N ALA A 264 -29.84 17.16 -15.00
CA ALA A 264 -28.56 16.65 -14.53
C ALA A 264 -28.72 15.31 -13.76
N PRO A 265 -27.70 14.43 -13.75
CA PRO A 265 -27.77 13.17 -13.03
C PRO A 265 -27.80 13.42 -11.52
N SER A 266 -28.95 13.11 -10.89
CA SER A 266 -29.06 13.01 -9.44
C SER A 266 -28.63 11.61 -9.00
N SER A 267 -27.62 11.50 -8.13
CA SER A 267 -27.26 10.23 -7.49
C SER A 267 -28.42 9.71 -6.64
N SER A 268 -29.00 8.56 -6.99
CA SER A 268 -30.02 7.91 -6.15
C SER A 268 -29.35 6.92 -5.20
N SER A 269 -29.40 7.17 -3.90
CA SER A 269 -29.11 6.15 -2.89
C SER A 269 -30.42 5.47 -2.51
N ALA A 270 -30.49 4.14 -2.66
CA ALA A 270 -31.61 3.34 -2.18
C ALA A 270 -31.10 2.46 -1.04
N THR A 271 -31.53 2.75 0.20
CA THR A 271 -31.27 1.87 1.33
C THR A 271 -32.42 0.88 1.43
N TYR A 272 -32.17 -0.40 1.15
CA TYR A 272 -33.16 -1.47 1.32
C TYR A 272 -32.95 -2.11 2.69
N THR A 273 -33.74 -1.72 3.67
CA THR A 273 -33.74 -2.44 4.95
C THR A 273 -34.53 -3.73 4.76
N VAL A 274 -33.84 -4.85 4.60
CA VAL A 274 -34.47 -6.17 4.59
C VAL A 274 -34.92 -6.45 6.02
N SER A 275 -36.23 -6.37 6.26
CA SER A 275 -36.81 -6.86 7.52
C SER A 275 -36.83 -8.39 7.49
N PRO A 276 -36.47 -9.06 8.60
CA PRO A 276 -36.38 -10.52 8.68
C PRO A 276 -37.71 -11.24 8.43
#